data_AF-A0A7S1THN2-F1
#
_entry.id   AF-A0A7S1THN2-F1
#
_cell.length_a   1.000
_cell.length_b   1.000
_cell.length_c   1.000
_cell.angle_alpha   90.00
_cell.angle_beta   90.00
_cell.angle_gamma   90.00
#
_symmetry.space_group_name_H-M   'P 1'
#
loop_
_entity.id
_entity.type
_entity.pdbx_description
1 polymer ?
#
loop_
_entity_poly.entity_id
_entity_poly.type
_entity_poly.pdbx_seq_one_letter_code
_entity_poly.pdbx_strand_id
1 'polypeptide(L)'
;MDLLQPGSGSSYCEFKGRAQYFHLPTPNADGMVRDVAWSYPKPTTEYAPIREHLAFYSHKVDSCLVDNEQVTPQPGAFYGGWITSDVVGPFKGGPGTMGW
;
A
#
# COMPACT_ATOMS: atom_id res chain seq x y z
N MET A 1 -4.63 13.74 10.34
CA MET A 1 -4.62 12.79 9.21
C MET A 1 -5.56 13.38 8.16
N ASP A 2 -5.14 14.50 7.56
CA ASP A 2 -6.10 15.50 7.06
C ASP A 2 -6.36 15.38 5.56
N LEU A 3 -5.51 14.60 4.87
CA LEU A 3 -5.56 14.37 3.42
C LEU A 3 -6.18 13.02 3.05
N LEU A 4 -6.33 12.11 4.00
CA LEU A 4 -6.88 10.77 3.76
C LEU A 4 -8.24 10.64 4.44
N GLN A 5 -9.18 10.01 3.74
CA GLN A 5 -10.50 9.67 4.28
C GLN A 5 -10.58 8.16 4.52
N PRO A 6 -11.14 7.69 5.65
CA PRO A 6 -11.40 6.28 5.86
C PRO A 6 -12.27 5.71 4.72
N GLY A 7 -11.81 4.63 4.11
CA GLY A 7 -12.58 3.87 3.14
C GLY A 7 -13.45 2.81 3.83
N SER A 8 -14.44 2.30 3.10
CA SER A 8 -15.25 1.15 3.54
C SER A 8 -14.55 -0.20 3.30
N GLY A 9 -13.47 -0.21 2.53
CA GLY A 9 -12.69 -1.40 2.20
C GLY A 9 -11.83 -1.92 3.36
N SER A 10 -11.65 -3.24 3.40
CA SER A 10 -10.72 -3.92 4.31
C SER A 10 -10.24 -5.23 3.70
N SER A 11 -9.11 -5.72 4.19
CA SER A 11 -8.62 -7.06 3.90
C SER A 11 -8.11 -7.72 5.18
N TYR A 12 -7.99 -9.04 5.16
CA TYR A 12 -7.47 -9.80 6.29
C TYR A 12 -6.19 -10.51 5.87
N CYS A 13 -5.15 -10.36 6.69
CA CYS A 13 -3.94 -11.15 6.63
C CYS A 13 -3.87 -12.00 7.90
N GLU A 14 -3.67 -13.29 7.74
CA GLU A 14 -3.51 -14.28 8.79
C GLU A 14 -2.36 -13.94 9.76
N PHE A 15 -1.33 -13.23 9.27
CA PHE A 15 -0.20 -12.79 10.10
C PHE A 15 -0.44 -11.45 10.77
N LYS A 16 -0.94 -10.46 10.03
CA LYS A 16 -0.97 -9.04 10.46
C LYS A 16 -2.30 -8.61 11.05
N GLY A 17 -3.37 -9.37 10.81
CA GLY A 17 -4.74 -9.00 11.18
C GLY A 17 -5.49 -8.25 10.08
N ARG A 18 -6.52 -7.48 10.47
CA ARG A 18 -7.41 -6.78 9.55
C ARG A 18 -6.85 -5.40 9.18
N ALA A 19 -6.65 -5.18 7.88
CA ALA A 19 -6.29 -3.87 7.33
C ALA A 19 -7.53 -2.98 7.21
N GLN A 20 -7.36 -1.68 7.41
CA GLN A 20 -8.33 -0.64 7.07
C GLN A 20 -7.80 0.15 5.87
N TYR A 21 -8.65 0.38 4.87
CA TYR A 21 -8.27 1.16 3.70
C TYR A 21 -8.63 2.64 3.84
N PHE A 22 -7.92 3.47 3.08
CA PHE A 22 -8.11 4.91 3.01
C PHE A 22 -8.17 5.37 1.56
N HIS A 23 -8.93 6.43 1.33
CA HIS A 23 -9.07 7.11 0.04
C HIS A 23 -8.32 8.46 0.11
N LEU A 24 -7.81 8.91 -1.03
CA LEU A 24 -7.25 10.25 -1.19
C LEU A 24 -8.23 11.09 -2.00
N PRO A 25 -8.94 12.06 -1.40
CA PRO A 25 -9.74 13.02 -2.15
C PRO A 25 -8.87 13.79 -3.15
N THR A 26 -9.40 14.01 -4.35
CA THR A 26 -8.72 14.80 -5.38
C THR A 26 -9.66 15.91 -5.88
N PRO A 27 -9.12 17.05 -6.34
CA PRO A 27 -9.95 18.12 -6.90
C PRO A 27 -10.56 17.78 -8.27
N ASN A 28 -10.26 16.61 -8.84
CA ASN A 28 -10.64 16.20 -10.18
C ASN A 28 -12.07 15.62 -10.22
N ALA A 29 -12.66 15.46 -11.40
CA ALA A 29 -14.05 15.01 -11.58
C ALA A 29 -14.38 13.65 -10.91
N ASP A 30 -13.39 12.75 -10.78
CA ASP A 30 -13.56 11.45 -10.12
C ASP A 30 -13.56 11.54 -8.58
N GLY A 31 -13.24 12.72 -8.03
CA GLY A 31 -13.40 13.12 -6.64
C GLY A 31 -12.44 12.46 -5.63
N MET A 32 -11.88 11.29 -5.92
CA MET A 32 -10.93 10.59 -5.04
C MET A 32 -10.20 9.42 -5.72
N VAL A 33 -8.99 9.12 -5.24
CA VAL A 33 -8.31 7.84 -5.46
C VAL A 33 -8.71 6.85 -4.37
N ARG A 34 -9.40 5.77 -4.75
CA ARG A 34 -9.93 4.77 -3.80
C ARG A 34 -8.88 3.76 -3.37
N ASP A 35 -8.99 3.33 -2.12
CA ASP A 35 -8.13 2.34 -1.45
C ASP A 35 -6.64 2.53 -1.76
N VAL A 36 -6.17 3.79 -1.69
CA VAL A 36 -4.80 4.18 -2.06
C VAL A 36 -3.81 3.86 -0.95
N ALA A 37 -4.28 3.81 0.29
CA ALA A 37 -3.47 3.49 1.45
C ALA A 37 -4.19 2.51 2.37
N TRP A 38 -3.42 1.83 3.21
CA TRP A 38 -3.94 0.96 4.26
C TRP A 38 -3.14 1.10 5.55
N SER A 39 -3.76 0.75 6.66
CA SER A 39 -3.10 0.59 7.95
C SER A 39 -3.66 -0.64 8.69
N TYR A 40 -2.90 -1.12 9.68
CA TYR A 40 -3.38 -2.14 10.62
C TYR A 40 -3.69 -1.46 11.96
N PRO A 41 -4.95 -1.12 12.28
CA PRO A 41 -5.29 -0.45 13.55
C PRO A 41 -5.21 -1.40 14.76
N LYS A 42 -5.35 -2.71 14.53
CA LYS A 42 -5.29 -3.76 15.55
C LYS A 42 -4.49 -4.95 15.03
N PRO A 43 -3.16 -4.80 14.85
CA PRO A 43 -2.34 -5.90 14.38
C PRO A 43 -2.20 -6.99 15.44
N THR A 44 -1.75 -8.17 15.04
CA THR A 44 -1.32 -9.22 15.99
C THR A 44 -0.10 -8.76 16.79
N THR A 45 0.19 -9.40 17.92
CA THR A 45 1.25 -8.98 18.86
C THR A 45 2.62 -8.84 18.19
N GLU A 46 2.99 -9.76 17.30
CA GLU A 46 4.28 -9.72 16.58
C GLU A 46 4.40 -8.51 15.65
N TYR A 47 3.27 -8.00 15.14
CA TYR A 47 3.20 -6.87 14.23
C TYR A 47 2.72 -5.58 14.94
N ALA A 48 2.74 -5.54 16.28
CA ALA A 48 2.43 -4.33 17.04
C ALA A 48 3.24 -3.09 16.60
N PRO A 49 4.52 -3.18 16.18
CA PRO A 49 5.29 -2.01 15.75
C PRO A 49 4.69 -1.27 14.53
N ILE A 50 3.95 -1.95 13.66
CA ILE A 50 3.33 -1.32 12.47
C ILE A 50 1.90 -0.82 12.74
N ARG A 51 1.46 -0.84 14.01
CA ARG A 51 0.12 -0.36 14.37
C ARG A 51 -0.07 1.07 13.87
N GLU A 52 -1.19 1.29 13.19
CA GLU A 52 -1.63 2.60 12.68
C GLU A 52 -0.65 3.28 11.69
N HIS A 53 0.45 2.61 11.31
CA HIS A 53 1.32 3.07 10.23
C HIS A 53 0.59 2.91 8.90
N LEU A 54 0.84 3.85 8.00
CA LEU A 54 0.30 3.84 6.65
C LEU A 54 1.28 3.20 5.68
N ALA A 55 0.74 2.40 4.78
CA ALA A 55 1.39 1.98 3.55
C ALA A 55 0.51 2.39 2.36
N PHE A 56 1.11 2.55 1.20
CA PHE A 56 0.50 3.15 0.01
C PHE A 56 0.68 2.25 -1.22
N TYR A 57 -0.35 2.18 -2.05
CA TYR A 57 -0.29 1.54 -3.36
C TYR A 57 0.27 2.55 -4.37
N SER A 58 1.58 2.50 -4.61
CA SER A 58 2.27 3.43 -5.53
C SER A 58 1.73 3.41 -6.96
N HIS A 59 1.17 2.29 -7.41
CA HIS A 59 0.56 2.16 -8.74
C HIS A 59 -0.78 2.91 -8.91
N LYS A 60 -1.36 3.46 -7.83
CA LYS A 60 -2.65 4.17 -7.86
C LYS A 60 -2.51 5.69 -7.95
N VAL A 61 -1.30 6.21 -7.96
CA VAL A 61 -1.01 7.65 -8.00
C VAL A 61 -0.04 7.95 -9.13
N ASP A 62 -0.04 9.20 -9.59
CA ASP A 62 0.85 9.63 -10.68
C ASP A 62 2.33 9.62 -10.26
N SER A 63 2.62 9.88 -8.98
CA SER A 63 3.96 9.84 -8.43
C SER A 63 3.96 9.41 -6.95
N CYS A 64 4.95 8.60 -6.60
CA CYS A 64 5.21 8.12 -5.24
C CYS A 64 6.72 8.09 -5.09
N LEU A 65 7.25 8.88 -4.16
CA LEU A 65 8.69 9.01 -3.97
C LEU A 65 9.12 8.56 -2.57
N VAL A 66 10.30 7.95 -2.50
CA VAL A 66 11.04 7.70 -1.26
C VAL A 66 12.37 8.40 -1.40
N ASP A 67 12.69 9.34 -0.51
CA ASP A 67 13.94 10.12 -0.57
C ASP A 67 14.20 10.78 -1.94
N ASN A 68 13.14 11.33 -2.54
CA ASN A 68 13.11 11.90 -3.90
C ASN A 68 13.37 10.90 -5.04
N GLU A 69 13.44 9.61 -4.76
CA GLU A 69 13.49 8.56 -5.76
C GLU A 69 12.08 8.10 -6.14
N GLN A 70 11.76 8.07 -7.44
CA GLN A 70 10.49 7.54 -7.93
C GLN A 70 10.40 6.03 -7.68
N VAL A 71 9.41 5.61 -6.91
CA VAL A 71 9.14 4.20 -6.61
C VAL A 71 8.63 3.50 -7.87
N THR A 72 9.20 2.33 -8.16
CA THR A 72 8.61 1.36 -9.09
C THR A 72 7.66 0.45 -8.31
N PRO A 73 6.37 0.34 -8.70
CA PRO A 73 5.43 -0.55 -8.02
C PRO A 73 5.81 -2.01 -8.23
N GLN A 74 5.61 -2.83 -7.20
CA GLN A 74 5.76 -4.27 -7.33
C GLN A 74 4.79 -4.82 -8.41
N PRO A 75 5.24 -5.73 -9.29
CA PRO A 75 4.40 -6.28 -10.36
C PRO A 75 3.12 -6.98 -9.84
N GLY A 76 2.06 -6.95 -10.67
CA GLY A 76 0.80 -7.67 -10.43
C GLY A 76 -0.25 -6.93 -9.61
N ALA A 77 0.03 -5.72 -9.11
CA ALA A 77 -0.88 -4.82 -8.37
C ALA A 77 -1.50 -5.37 -7.06
N PHE A 78 -1.37 -6.68 -6.81
CA PHE A 78 -1.84 -7.35 -5.60
C PHE A 78 -1.01 -6.94 -4.37
N TYR A 79 0.31 -6.94 -4.52
CA TYR A 79 1.23 -6.50 -3.48
C TYR A 79 1.47 -5.00 -3.58
N GLY A 80 1.41 -4.30 -2.45
CA GLY A 80 1.75 -2.87 -2.36
C GLY A 80 3.24 -2.61 -2.11
N GLY A 81 4.12 -3.41 -2.70
CA GLY A 81 5.57 -3.29 -2.51
C GLY A 81 6.17 -2.11 -3.26
N TRP A 82 7.22 -1.53 -2.70
CA TRP A 82 7.96 -0.39 -3.24
C TRP A 82 9.35 -0.84 -3.66
N ILE A 83 9.68 -0.67 -4.94
CA ILE A 83 10.99 -0.99 -5.49
C ILE A 83 11.71 0.33 -5.74
N THR A 84 12.82 0.53 -5.03
CA THR A 84 13.79 1.61 -5.23
C THR A 84 15.15 1.02 -5.60
N SER A 85 16.12 1.87 -5.91
CA SER A 85 17.48 1.51 -6.31
C SER A 85 18.22 0.68 -5.25
N ASP A 86 17.86 0.85 -3.98
CA ASP A 86 18.43 0.12 -2.84
C ASP A 86 17.81 -1.27 -2.61
N VAL A 87 16.69 -1.60 -3.27
CA VAL A 87 15.98 -2.88 -3.08
C VAL A 87 16.31 -3.84 -4.22
N VAL A 88 16.97 -4.95 -3.90
CA VAL A 88 17.33 -6.00 -4.86
C VAL A 88 16.34 -7.17 -4.79
N GLY A 89 15.92 -7.66 -5.96
CA GLY A 89 14.97 -8.76 -6.10
C GLY A 89 15.54 -10.15 -5.73
N PRO A 90 14.75 -11.23 -5.93
CA PRO A 90 13.53 -11.28 -6.74
C PRO A 90 12.29 -10.69 -6.04
N PHE A 91 11.39 -10.11 -6.83
CA PHE A 91 10.13 -9.51 -6.34
C PHE A 91 8.94 -10.41 -6.66
N LYS A 92 7.98 -10.58 -5.74
CA LYS A 92 6.77 -11.38 -6.00
C LYS A 92 5.87 -10.71 -7.04
N GLY A 93 5.05 -11.48 -7.75
CA GLY A 93 4.06 -10.99 -8.71
C GLY A 93 4.59 -10.75 -10.14
N GLY A 94 5.89 -11.03 -10.39
CA GLY A 94 6.51 -11.02 -11.72
C GLY A 94 6.59 -12.43 -12.34
N PRO A 95 6.49 -12.60 -13.68
CA PRO A 95 6.35 -13.92 -14.29
C PRO A 95 7.46 -14.86 -13.79
N GLY A 96 7.08 -16.01 -13.23
CA GLY A 96 8.03 -16.98 -12.65
C GLY A 96 8.32 -16.87 -11.14
N THR A 97 7.70 -15.95 -10.38
CA THR A 97 7.85 -15.89 -8.90
C THR A 97 6.79 -16.72 -8.16
N MET A 98 7.06 -17.29 -6.99
CA MET A 98 6.02 -18.01 -6.22
C MET A 98 4.89 -17.07 -5.77
N GLY A 99 3.64 -17.40 -6.12
CA GLY A 99 2.42 -16.66 -5.77
C GLY A 99 1.80 -15.85 -6.91
N TRP A 100 1.72 -16.45 -8.10
CA TRP A 100 0.77 -16.06 -9.16
C TRP A 100 -0.63 -16.55 -8.82
#